data_AF-A0A950RT72-F1
#
_entry.id   AF-A0A950RT72-F1
#
_cell.length_a   1.000
_cell.length_b   1.000
_cell.length_c   1.000
_cell.angle_alpha   90.00
_cell.angle_beta   90.00
_cell.angle_gamma   90.00
#
_symmetry.space_group_name_H-M   'P 1'
#
loop_
_entity.id
_entity.type
_entity.pdbx_description
1 polymer ?
#
loop_
_entity_poly.entity_id
_entity_poly.type
_entity_poly.pdbx_seq_one_letter_code
_entity_poly.pdbx_strand_id
1 'polypeptide(L)'
;MDIVGQILGGIGGLIGLVCYIIILVKMFQSGQMVLGIACIVLLPCCFIGYFLAFIMGWVNRGRYAATNIMIAWTVGLALQVIGGALNPAPYTQFQTQFQQNFPGGH
;
A
#
# COMPACT_ATOMS: atom_id res chain seq x y z
N MET A 1 -10.80 19.37 -3.71
CA MET A 1 -9.54 18.64 -4.03
C MET A 1 -9.32 17.44 -3.10
N ASP A 2 -10.09 17.31 -2.01
CA ASP A 2 -10.01 16.25 -1.00
C ASP A 2 -10.40 14.85 -1.52
N ILE A 3 -11.30 14.81 -2.50
CA ILE A 3 -11.72 13.61 -3.20
C ILE A 3 -10.53 12.90 -3.86
N VAL A 4 -9.60 13.63 -4.48
CA VAL A 4 -8.43 13.01 -5.13
C VAL A 4 -7.54 12.31 -4.11
N GLY A 5 -7.30 12.91 -2.94
CA GLY A 5 -6.51 12.31 -1.85
C GLY A 5 -7.17 11.08 -1.24
N GLN A 6 -8.49 11.11 -1.02
CA GLN A 6 -9.24 9.94 -0.53
C GLN A 6 -9.25 8.80 -1.56
N ILE A 7 -9.45 9.12 -2.84
CA ILE A 7 -9.44 8.12 -3.90
C ILE A 7 -8.03 7.52 -4.08
N LEU A 8 -6.98 8.34 -4.07
CA LEU A 8 -5.60 7.85 -4.21
C LEU A 8 -5.19 6.93 -3.05
N GLY A 9 -5.55 7.31 -1.82
CA GLY A 9 -5.31 6.48 -0.63
C GLY A 9 -6.10 5.16 -0.67
N GLY A 10 -7.37 5.23 -1.07
CA GLY A 10 -8.23 4.04 -1.19
C GLY A 10 -7.77 3.06 -2.27
N ILE A 11 -7.44 3.56 -3.47
CA ILE A 11 -6.94 2.76 -4.59
C ILE A 11 -5.56 2.18 -4.25
N GLY A 12 -4.68 2.97 -3.63
CA GLY A 12 -3.36 2.52 -3.23
C GLY A 12 -3.41 1.36 -2.22
N GLY A 13 -4.32 1.44 -1.25
CA GLY A 13 -4.60 0.33 -0.33
C GLY A 13 -5.15 -0.92 -1.04
N LEU A 14 -6.07 -0.74 -1.98
CA LEU A 14 -6.65 -1.84 -2.77
C LEU A 14 -5.61 -2.56 -3.62
N ILE A 15 -4.75 -1.82 -4.31
CA ILE A 15 -3.67 -2.38 -5.15
C ILE A 15 -2.70 -3.21 -4.30
N GLY A 16 -2.34 -2.68 -3.13
CA GLY A 16 -1.49 -3.40 -2.17
C GLY A 16 -2.13 -4.69 -1.66
N LEU A 17 -3.42 -4.64 -1.32
CA LEU A 17 -4.18 -5.81 -0.86
C LEU A 17 -4.33 -6.86 -1.96
N VAL A 18 -4.64 -6.46 -3.19
CA VAL A 18 -4.75 -7.38 -4.33
C VAL A 18 -3.41 -8.04 -4.66
N CYS A 19 -2.31 -7.27 -4.68
CA CYS A 19 -0.98 -7.84 -4.89
C CYS A 19 -0.61 -8.86 -3.80
N TYR A 20 -0.95 -8.56 -2.55
CA TYR A 20 -0.72 -9.46 -1.42
C TYR A 20 -1.49 -10.78 -1.57
N ILE A 21 -2.78 -10.73 -1.94
CA ILE A 21 -3.61 -11.93 -2.18
C ILE A 21 -3.02 -12.79 -3.31
N ILE A 22 -2.62 -12.17 -4.43
CA ILE A 22 -2.05 -12.91 -5.58
C ILE A 22 -0.76 -13.64 -5.18
N ILE A 23 0.12 -12.98 -4.43
CA ILE A 23 1.36 -13.59 -3.92
C ILE A 23 1.05 -14.74 -2.96
N LEU A 24 0.07 -14.58 -2.07
CA LEU A 24 -0.39 -15.65 -1.18
C LEU A 24 -0.87 -16.87 -1.95
N VAL A 25 -1.71 -16.67 -2.96
CA VAL A 25 -2.21 -17.75 -3.83
C VAL A 25 -1.06 -18.45 -4.53
N LYS A 26 -0.07 -17.70 -5.04
CA LYS A 26 1.13 -18.26 -5.67
C LYS A 26 1.99 -19.08 -4.69
N MET A 27 2.10 -18.64 -3.43
CA MET A 27 2.80 -19.43 -2.40
C MET A 27 2.09 -20.74 -2.09
N PHE A 28 0.75 -20.74 -2.00
CA PHE A 28 -0.03 -21.96 -1.83
C PHE A 28 0.10 -22.90 -3.04
N GLN A 29 0.05 -22.36 -4.27
CA GLN A 29 0.25 -23.14 -5.49
C GLN A 29 1.65 -23.77 -5.58
N SER A 30 2.66 -23.15 -4.99
CA SER A 30 4.02 -23.68 -4.98
C SER A 30 4.32 -24.62 -3.80
N GLY A 31 3.32 -25.00 -3.01
CA GLY A 31 3.44 -25.96 -1.91
C GLY A 31 4.02 -25.40 -0.62
N GLN A 32 4.25 -24.09 -0.53
CA GLN A 32 4.79 -23.43 0.68
C GLN A 32 3.67 -22.96 1.63
N MET A 33 2.78 -23.89 2.02
CA MET A 33 1.62 -23.58 2.86
C MET A 33 2.00 -22.97 4.22
N VAL A 34 3.10 -23.44 4.81
CA VAL A 34 3.62 -22.96 6.11
C VAL A 34 3.98 -21.47 6.04
N LEU A 35 4.60 -21.03 4.95
CA LEU A 35 4.99 -19.63 4.76
C LEU A 35 3.78 -18.75 4.46
N GLY A 36 2.80 -19.25 3.70
CA GLY A 36 1.53 -18.55 3.47
C GLY A 36 0.75 -18.32 4.76
N ILE A 37 0.62 -19.35 5.59
CA ILE A 37 -0.04 -19.27 6.90
C ILE A 37 0.75 -18.35 7.84
N ALA A 38 2.08 -18.45 7.87
CA ALA A 38 2.91 -17.54 8.66
C ALA A 38 2.68 -16.07 8.27
N CYS A 39 2.60 -15.76 6.97
CA CYS A 39 2.32 -14.39 6.53
C CYS A 39 0.94 -13.89 6.99
N ILE A 40 -0.09 -14.74 6.97
CA ILE A 40 -1.44 -14.37 7.44
C ILE A 40 -1.46 -14.15 8.95
N VAL A 41 -0.82 -15.04 9.72
CA VAL A 41 -0.78 -14.96 11.19
C VAL A 41 0.08 -13.79 11.67
N LEU A 42 1.15 -13.44 10.95
CA LEU A 42 1.99 -12.28 11.25
C LEU A 42 1.45 -10.96 10.68
N LEU A 43 0.38 -10.97 9.87
CA LEU A 43 -0.24 -9.75 9.33
C LEU A 43 -0.68 -8.74 10.42
N PRO A 44 -1.38 -9.14 11.50
CA PRO A 44 -1.75 -8.23 12.58
C PRO A 44 -0.56 -7.76 13.42
N CYS A 45 0.60 -8.41 13.32
CA CYS A 45 1.80 -8.08 14.08
C CYS A 45 2.66 -7.05 13.31
N CYS A 46 2.28 -5.78 13.34
CA CYS A 46 3.02 -4.66 12.73
C CYS A 46 3.15 -4.69 11.19
N PHE A 47 2.18 -5.24 10.45
CA PHE A 47 2.28 -5.42 8.99
C PHE A 47 3.51 -6.24 8.55
N ILE A 48 4.16 -6.95 9.48
CA ILE A 48 5.32 -7.79 9.19
C ILE A 48 4.94 -8.87 8.19
N GLY A 49 3.74 -9.44 8.29
CA GLY A 49 3.22 -10.38 7.30
C GLY A 49 3.22 -9.82 5.86
N TYR A 50 2.92 -8.53 5.69
CA TYR A 50 2.91 -7.86 4.39
C TYR A 50 4.34 -7.69 3.84
N PHE A 51 5.28 -7.28 4.69
CA PHE A 51 6.71 -7.19 4.35
C PHE A 51 7.34 -8.57 4.09
N LEU A 52 6.99 -9.59 4.87
CA LEU A 52 7.51 -10.94 4.71
C LEU A 52 7.04 -11.53 3.37
N ALA A 53 5.76 -11.37 3.05
CA ALA A 53 5.21 -11.80 1.77
C ALA A 53 5.88 -11.06 0.59
N PHE A 54 6.17 -9.77 0.77
CA PHE A 54 6.92 -8.99 -0.20
C PHE A 54 8.33 -9.55 -0.42
N ILE A 55 9.12 -9.77 0.64
CA ILE A 55 10.46 -10.33 0.52
C ILE A 55 10.42 -11.74 -0.11
N MET A 56 9.53 -12.61 0.38
CA MET A 56 9.41 -13.99 -0.08
C MET A 56 8.96 -14.08 -1.54
N GLY A 57 8.06 -13.20 -1.98
CA GLY A 57 7.68 -13.09 -3.38
C GLY A 57 8.82 -12.56 -4.26
N TRP A 58 9.71 -11.70 -3.73
CA TRP A 58 10.82 -11.13 -4.50
C TRP A 58 11.97 -12.13 -4.67
N VAL A 59 12.25 -12.89 -3.61
CA VAL A 59 13.22 -13.99 -3.59
C VAL A 59 12.77 -15.09 -4.56
N ASN A 60 11.48 -15.42 -4.58
CA ASN A 60 10.92 -16.45 -5.46
C ASN A 60 10.32 -15.90 -6.77
N ARG A 61 10.67 -14.66 -7.17
CA ARG A 61 10.08 -14.02 -8.37
C ARG A 61 10.18 -14.88 -9.63
N GLY A 62 11.31 -15.58 -9.80
CA GLY A 62 11.56 -16.48 -10.92
C GLY A 62 10.77 -17.79 -10.84
N ARG A 63 10.46 -18.28 -9.62
CA ARG A 63 9.71 -19.53 -9.42
C ARG A 63 8.21 -19.34 -9.58
N TYR A 64 7.70 -18.14 -9.29
CA TYR A 64 6.26 -17.85 -9.36
C TYR A 64 5.82 -17.18 -10.67
N ALA A 65 6.78 -16.84 -11.55
CA ALA A 65 6.59 -16.02 -12.74
C ALA A 65 5.80 -14.73 -12.44
N ALA A 66 5.90 -14.24 -11.20
CA ALA A 66 5.08 -13.16 -10.66
C ALA A 66 5.83 -11.82 -10.67
N THR A 67 6.94 -11.73 -11.41
CA THR A 67 7.79 -10.54 -11.52
C THR A 67 6.98 -9.28 -11.88
N ASN A 68 5.99 -9.40 -12.76
CA ASN A 68 5.14 -8.27 -13.18
C ASN A 68 4.28 -7.74 -12.02
N ILE A 69 3.69 -8.64 -11.23
CA ILE A 69 2.86 -8.29 -10.07
C ILE A 69 3.73 -7.64 -8.99
N MET A 70 4.94 -8.17 -8.83
CA MET A 70 5.92 -7.66 -7.90
C MET A 70 6.37 -6.24 -8.26
N ILE A 71 6.70 -5.98 -9.53
CA ILE A 71 7.02 -4.63 -10.01
C ILE A 71 5.81 -3.68 -9.88
N ALA A 72 4.60 -4.15 -10.17
CA ALA A 72 3.40 -3.34 -9.99
C ALA A 72 3.20 -2.94 -8.52
N TRP A 73 3.48 -3.85 -7.59
CA TRP A 73 3.37 -3.60 -6.15
C TRP A 73 4.38 -2.55 -5.66
N THR A 74 5.66 -2.65 -6.05
CA THR A 74 6.68 -1.65 -5.68
C THR A 74 6.40 -0.29 -6.28
N VAL A 75 6.01 -0.24 -7.56
CA VAL A 75 5.67 1.00 -8.25
C VAL A 75 4.43 1.65 -7.63
N GLY A 76 3.42 0.87 -7.26
CA GLY A 76 2.23 1.36 -6.57
C GLY A 76 2.53 1.95 -5.18
N LEU A 77 3.39 1.30 -4.40
CA LEU A 77 3.87 1.84 -3.13
C LEU A 77 4.70 3.11 -3.32
N ALA A 78 5.60 3.12 -4.29
CA ALA A 78 6.42 4.30 -4.60
C ALA A 78 5.55 5.49 -5.05
N LEU A 79 4.57 5.26 -5.91
CA LEU A 79 3.61 6.29 -6.34
C LEU A 79 2.78 6.83 -5.19
N GLN A 80 2.39 5.98 -4.22
CA GLN A 80 1.71 6.45 -3.01
C GLN A 80 2.59 7.34 -2.15
N VAL A 81 3.86 6.96 -1.93
CA VAL A 81 4.79 7.75 -1.11
C VAL A 81 5.11 9.08 -1.80
N ILE A 82 5.38 9.06 -3.10
CA ILE A 82 5.67 10.26 -3.89
C ILE A 82 4.43 11.14 -4.00
N GLY A 83 3.26 10.55 -4.28
CA GLY A 83 1.99 11.27 -4.32
C GLY A 83 1.63 11.91 -2.98
N GLY A 84 1.89 11.22 -1.87
CA GLY A 84 1.73 11.77 -0.52
C GLY A 84 2.71 12.91 -0.22
N ALA A 85 3.98 12.76 -0.62
CA ALA A 85 5.00 13.78 -0.42
C ALA A 85 4.78 15.04 -1.30
N LEU A 86 4.19 14.87 -2.48
CA LEU A 86 3.87 15.96 -3.41
C LEU A 86 2.46 16.56 -3.18
N ASN A 87 1.64 15.98 -2.30
CA ASN A 87 0.29 16.46 -2.04
C ASN A 87 0.28 17.58 -0.98
N PRO A 88 -0.10 18.83 -1.32
CA PRO A 88 -0.20 19.94 -0.36
C PRO A 88 -1.44 19.89 0.55
N ALA A 89 -2.17 18.77 0.59
CA ALA A 89 -3.37 18.57 1.42
C ALA A 89 -3.26 19.01 2.91
N PRO A 90 -2.10 18.88 3.60
CA PRO A 90 -1.99 19.33 4.99
C PRO A 90 -2.15 20.84 5.16
N TYR A 91 -1.72 21.63 4.17
CA TYR A 91 -1.69 23.09 4.25
C TYR A 91 -3.06 23.71 4.00
N THR A 92 -3.85 23.11 3.10
CA THR A 92 -5.19 23.61 2.75
C THR A 92 -6.18 23.43 3.89
N GLN A 93 -6.19 22.29 4.60
CA GLN A 93 -7.12 22.10 5.73
C GLN A 93 -6.86 23.10 6.86
N PHE A 94 -5.60 23.35 7.18
CA PHE A 94 -5.22 24.36 8.16
C PHE A 94 -5.66 25.77 7.73
N GLN A 95 -5.44 26.16 6.47
CA GLN A 95 -5.92 27.46 5.96
C GLN A 95 -7.44 27.60 6.04
N THR A 96 -8.20 26.55 5.70
CA THR A 96 -9.67 26.59 5.78
C THR A 96 -10.15 26.70 7.22
N GLN A 97 -9.53 25.97 8.17
CA GLN A 97 -9.85 26.11 9.60
C GLN A 97 -9.46 27.49 10.16
N PHE A 98 -8.33 28.05 9.73
CA PHE A 98 -7.92 29.39 10.14
C PHE A 98 -8.88 30.46 9.59
N GLN A 99 -9.28 30.38 8.32
CA GLN A 99 -10.25 31.31 7.74
C GLN A 99 -11.65 31.18 8.36
N GLN A 100 -12.10 29.97 8.70
CA GLN A 100 -13.39 29.81 9.38
C GLN A 100 -13.39 30.29 10.83
N ASN A 101 -12.26 30.18 11.55
CA ASN A 101 -12.17 30.68 12.93
C ASN A 101 -11.86 32.19 13.02
N PHE A 102 -11.31 32.81 11.97
CA PHE A 102 -11.04 34.25 11.92
C PHE A 102 -11.56 34.89 10.62
N PRO A 103 -12.89 35.04 10.46
CA PRO A 103 -13.51 35.57 9.24
C PRO A 103 -13.35 37.09 9.03
N GLY A 104 -12.53 37.80 9.82
CA GLY A 104 -12.51 39.27 9.89
C GLY A 104 -11.14 39.95 9.83
N GLY A 105 -10.09 39.29 9.34
CA GLY A 105 -8.76 39.90 9.21
C GLY A 105 -8.53 40.60 7.87
N HIS A 106 -9.20 41.74 7.65
CA HIS A 106 -8.78 42.76 6.69
C HIS A 106 -7.94 43.82 7.41
#